data_AF-A0AAD6Y4L3-F1
#
_entry.id   AF-A0AAD6Y4L3-F1
#
_cell.length_a   1.000
_cell.length_b   1.000
_cell.length_c   1.000
_cell.angle_alpha   90.00
_cell.angle_beta   90.00
_cell.angle_gamma   90.00
#
_symmetry.space_group_name_H-M   'P 1'
#
loop_
_entity.id
_entity.type
_entity.pdbx_description
1 polymer ?
#
loop_
_entity_poly.entity_id
_entity_poly.type
_entity_poly.pdbx_seq_one_letter_code
_entity_poly.pdbx_strand_id
1 'polypeptide(L)'
;SPNCRMGCAAIEDVHHIFVDCARYTSWRAKATEELYTRASKLLFSDDCSLWPLHYSTYFLGHVLKFTHLLPLNHDLPKLAFARLIHHLSAEWHTTSIRLTGRIWGNWQKETAVKLDVRGRRSG
;
A
#
# COMPACT_ATOMS: atom_id res chain seq x y z
N SER A 1 3.75 25.44 6.73
CA SER A 1 2.58 24.80 7.37
C SER A 1 2.91 23.32 7.51
N PRO A 2 2.73 22.70 8.69
CA PRO A 2 2.89 21.26 8.88
C PRO A 2 1.78 20.46 8.20
N ASN A 3 0.72 21.13 7.72
CA ASN A 3 -0.41 20.47 7.09
C ASN A 3 0.00 19.87 5.74
N CYS A 4 -0.58 18.71 5.44
CA CYS A 4 -0.42 17.97 4.19
C CYS A 4 -0.48 18.89 2.97
N ARG A 5 0.56 18.84 2.15
CA ARG A 5 0.64 19.62 0.92
C ARG A 5 -0.44 19.22 -0.07
N MET A 6 -1.10 18.08 0.10
CA MET A 6 -2.24 17.65 -0.74
C MET A 6 -3.58 18.25 -0.31
N GLY A 7 -3.60 19.14 0.68
CA GLY A 7 -4.81 19.84 1.14
C GLY A 7 -5.54 19.15 2.29
N CYS A 8 -4.92 18.16 2.94
CA CYS A 8 -5.47 17.56 4.15
C CYS A 8 -5.16 18.43 5.39
N ALA A 9 -6.03 18.37 6.40
CA ALA A 9 -5.83 19.04 7.69
C ALA A 9 -4.80 18.34 8.60
N ALA A 10 -4.34 17.14 8.24
CA ALA A 10 -3.38 16.35 9.00
C ALA A 10 -1.93 16.80 8.79
N ILE A 11 -1.06 16.45 9.74
CA ILE A 11 0.38 16.67 9.65
C ILE A 11 0.96 15.86 8.49
N GLU A 12 1.79 16.50 7.67
CA GLU A 12 2.53 15.86 6.60
C GLU A 12 3.69 15.05 7.17
N ASP A 13 3.47 13.75 7.32
CA ASP A 13 4.53 12.77 7.55
C ASP A 13 4.39 11.56 6.63
N VAL A 14 5.38 10.66 6.69
CA VAL A 14 5.41 9.43 5.89
C VAL A 14 4.16 8.57 6.15
N HIS A 15 3.73 8.47 7.41
CA HIS A 15 2.56 7.67 7.76
C HIS A 15 1.29 8.27 7.14
N HIS A 16 1.07 9.57 7.29
CA HIS A 16 -0.05 10.26 6.68
C HIS A 16 -0.05 10.09 5.16
N ILE A 17 1.06 10.36 4.47
CA ILE A 17 1.12 10.29 2.99
C ILE A 17 0.70 8.92 2.47
N PHE A 18 1.21 7.85 3.10
CA PHE A 18 0.97 6.49 2.62
C PHE A 18 -0.32 5.88 3.16
N VAL A 19 -0.63 6.08 4.43
CA VAL A 19 -1.71 5.39 5.16
C VAL A 19 -3.02 6.20 5.15
N ASP A 20 -2.98 7.47 5.56
CA ASP A 20 -4.20 8.20 5.93
C ASP A 20 -4.64 9.26 4.90
N CYS A 21 -3.75 9.67 4.02
CA CYS A 21 -4.00 10.80 3.14
C CYS A 21 -5.18 10.47 2.21
N ALA A 22 -6.26 11.24 2.37
CA ALA A 22 -7.52 11.03 1.64
C ALA A 22 -7.34 11.13 0.13
N ARG A 23 -6.33 11.89 -0.32
CA ARG A 23 -5.94 12.01 -1.73
C ARG A 23 -5.63 10.67 -2.38
N TYR A 24 -5.07 9.71 -1.63
CA TYR A 24 -4.60 8.43 -2.13
C TYR A 24 -5.50 7.26 -1.76
N THR A 25 -6.68 7.50 -1.17
CA THR A 25 -7.62 6.45 -0.77
C THR A 25 -8.01 5.54 -1.92
N SER A 26 -8.36 6.10 -3.08
CA SER A 26 -8.73 5.30 -4.26
C SER A 26 -7.57 4.48 -4.82
N TRP A 27 -6.34 4.94 -4.64
CA TRP A 27 -5.15 4.22 -5.10
C TRP A 27 -4.83 3.04 -4.19
N ARG A 28 -4.98 3.23 -2.87
CA ARG A 28 -4.94 2.13 -1.90
C ARG A 28 -6.02 1.11 -2.22
N ALA A 29 -7.28 1.53 -2.34
CA ALA A 29 -8.40 0.64 -2.64
C ALA A 29 -8.19 -0.18 -3.93
N LYS A 30 -7.70 0.47 -5.00
CA LYS A 30 -7.39 -0.24 -6.25
C LYS A 30 -6.26 -1.26 -6.08
N ALA A 31 -5.19 -0.89 -5.38
CA ALA A 31 -4.09 -1.82 -5.13
C ALA A 31 -4.54 -3.01 -4.25
N THR A 32 -5.42 -2.75 -3.29
CA THR A 32 -6.09 -3.77 -2.48
C THR A 32 -6.89 -4.75 -3.35
N GLU A 33 -7.74 -4.22 -4.23
CA GLU A 33 -8.56 -5.02 -5.15
C GLU A 33 -7.71 -5.85 -6.11
N GLU A 34 -6.64 -5.27 -6.68
CA GLU A 34 -5.71 -6.00 -7.55
C GLU A 34 -5.00 -7.14 -6.81
N LEU A 35 -4.58 -6.88 -5.56
CA LEU A 35 -3.96 -7.88 -4.72
C LEU A 35 -4.94 -9.00 -4.40
N TYR A 36 -6.14 -8.68 -3.90
CA TYR A 36 -7.16 -9.67 -3.60
C TYR A 36 -7.51 -10.45 -4.86
N THR A 37 -7.70 -9.83 -6.02
CA THR A 37 -8.01 -10.57 -7.26
C THR A 37 -6.91 -11.58 -7.64
N ARG A 38 -5.64 -11.26 -7.38
CA ARG A 38 -4.51 -12.17 -7.65
C ARG A 38 -4.31 -13.21 -6.55
N ALA A 39 -4.53 -12.83 -5.29
CA ALA A 39 -4.35 -13.67 -4.11
C ALA A 39 -5.57 -14.57 -3.82
N SER A 40 -6.79 -14.12 -4.13
CA SER A 40 -8.05 -14.86 -3.94
C SER A 40 -8.15 -16.05 -4.88
N LYS A 41 -7.58 -15.95 -6.08
CA LYS A 41 -7.31 -17.11 -6.95
C LYS A 41 -6.50 -18.21 -6.26
N LEU A 42 -5.75 -17.87 -5.22
CA LEU A 42 -4.86 -18.77 -4.48
C LEU A 42 -5.39 -19.09 -3.05
N LEU A 43 -6.30 -18.28 -2.52
CA LEU A 43 -6.79 -18.31 -1.15
C LEU A 43 -8.21 -17.76 -1.09
N PHE A 44 -9.23 -18.60 -1.10
CA PHE A 44 -10.58 -18.11 -0.90
C PHE A 44 -10.80 -17.74 0.59
N SER A 45 -10.49 -16.49 0.95
CA SER A 45 -11.14 -15.72 2.01
C SER A 45 -10.95 -14.23 1.74
N ASP A 46 -12.06 -13.52 1.55
CA ASP A 46 -12.13 -12.10 1.18
C ASP A 46 -12.16 -11.24 2.47
N ASP A 47 -11.09 -11.31 3.28
CA ASP A 47 -10.99 -10.53 4.51
C ASP A 47 -10.21 -9.24 4.28
N CYS A 48 -10.95 -8.14 4.12
CA CYS A 48 -10.46 -6.76 3.99
C CYS A 48 -9.62 -6.28 5.20
N SER A 49 -9.64 -6.97 6.34
CA SER A 49 -8.80 -6.63 7.50
C SER A 49 -7.32 -6.99 7.30
N LEU A 50 -7.02 -7.84 6.33
CA LEU A 50 -5.64 -8.22 6.03
C LEU A 50 -4.87 -7.06 5.40
N TRP A 51 -5.50 -6.15 4.67
CA TRP A 51 -4.81 -5.07 3.95
C TRP A 51 -5.60 -3.75 3.89
N PRO A 52 -4.95 -2.58 3.98
CA PRO A 52 -3.60 -2.35 4.50
C PRO A 52 -3.73 -2.22 6.01
N LEU A 53 -2.90 -2.93 6.79
CA LEU A 53 -2.98 -2.99 8.26
C LEU A 53 -2.72 -1.65 8.99
N HIS A 54 -3.01 -0.49 8.38
CA HIS A 54 -2.74 0.85 8.90
C HIS A 54 -1.27 1.06 9.34
N TYR A 55 -0.33 0.22 8.88
CA TYR A 55 1.09 0.35 9.16
C TYR A 55 1.85 0.91 7.96
N SER A 56 2.71 1.90 8.17
CA SER A 56 3.51 2.50 7.09
C SER A 56 4.56 1.55 6.51
N THR A 57 5.05 0.58 7.29
CA THR A 57 6.01 -0.46 6.87
C THR A 57 5.51 -1.29 5.70
N TYR A 58 4.20 -1.48 5.61
CA TYR A 58 3.55 -2.17 4.52
C TYR A 58 3.84 -1.48 3.17
N PHE A 59 3.74 -0.15 3.11
CA PHE A 59 4.09 0.65 1.94
C PHE A 59 5.60 0.60 1.63
N LEU A 60 6.43 0.39 2.65
CA LEU A 60 7.88 0.23 2.47
C LEU A 60 8.27 -1.17 1.95
N GLY A 61 7.31 -2.03 1.61
CA GLY A 61 7.56 -3.34 1.01
C GLY A 61 7.83 -4.43 2.05
N HIS A 62 7.51 -4.22 3.33
CA HIS A 62 7.62 -5.29 4.30
C HIS A 62 6.58 -6.39 4.03
N VAL A 63 7.08 -7.63 3.91
CA VAL A 63 6.28 -8.81 3.62
C VAL A 63 5.73 -9.39 4.93
N LEU A 64 4.42 -9.63 4.97
CA LEU A 64 3.80 -10.30 6.10
C LEU A 64 4.23 -11.77 6.19
N LYS A 65 4.33 -12.28 7.41
CA LYS A 65 4.45 -13.72 7.65
C LYS A 65 3.07 -14.36 7.50
N PHE A 66 2.69 -14.70 6.26
CA PHE A 66 1.40 -15.32 5.94
C PHE A 66 1.17 -16.67 6.62
N THR A 67 2.22 -17.31 7.15
CA THR A 67 2.13 -18.58 7.89
C THR A 67 1.15 -18.54 9.05
N HIS A 68 0.88 -17.36 9.61
CA HIS A 68 -0.06 -17.18 10.72
C HIS A 68 -1.43 -16.64 10.27
N LEU A 69 -1.54 -16.19 9.01
CA LEU A 69 -2.75 -15.57 8.46
C LEU A 69 -3.59 -16.58 7.67
N LEU A 70 -3.01 -17.72 7.29
CA LEU A 70 -3.73 -18.78 6.59
C LEU A 70 -4.25 -19.82 7.58
N PRO A 71 -5.47 -20.33 7.40
CA PRO A 71 -5.99 -21.40 8.23
C PRO A 71 -5.04 -22.61 8.16
N LEU A 72 -4.54 -23.04 9.32
CA LEU A 72 -3.62 -24.17 9.45
C LEU A 72 -4.27 -25.51 9.02
N ASN A 73 -5.61 -25.57 9.00
CA ASN A 73 -6.39 -26.69 8.48
C ASN A 73 -6.49 -26.57 6.95
N HIS A 74 -5.46 -27.06 6.28
CA HIS A 74 -5.40 -27.12 4.82
C HIS A 74 -4.90 -28.50 4.42
N ASP A 75 -5.61 -29.15 3.49
CA ASP A 75 -5.23 -30.46 2.96
C ASP A 75 -4.13 -30.38 1.89
N LEU A 76 -3.47 -29.21 1.76
CA LEU A 76 -2.44 -29.05 0.73
C LEU A 76 -1.14 -29.76 1.15
N PRO A 77 -0.45 -30.38 0.18
CA PRO A 77 0.92 -30.85 0.40
C PRO A 77 1.82 -29.70 0.86
N LYS A 78 2.76 -29.99 1.77
CA LYS A 78 3.71 -29.01 2.33
C LYS A 78 4.40 -28.12 1.27
N LEU A 79 4.76 -28.70 0.13
CA LEU A 79 5.40 -27.97 -0.97
C LEU A 79 4.42 -27.00 -1.67
N ALA A 80 3.16 -27.40 -1.84
CA ALA A 80 2.13 -26.53 -2.42
C ALA A 80 1.84 -25.35 -1.49
N PHE A 81 1.75 -25.59 -0.18
CA PHE A 81 1.60 -24.52 0.81
C PHE A 81 2.80 -23.57 0.84
N ALA A 82 4.03 -24.08 0.78
CA ALA A 82 5.23 -23.23 0.74
C ALA A 82 5.25 -22.34 -0.52
N ARG A 83 4.89 -22.89 -1.68
CA ARG A 83 4.77 -22.13 -2.95
C ARG A 83 3.68 -21.06 -2.88
N LEU A 84 2.55 -21.40 -2.27
CA LEU A 84 1.44 -20.48 -2.02
C LEU A 84 1.89 -19.28 -1.18
N ILE A 85 2.49 -19.52 -0.01
CA ILE A 85 3.03 -18.48 0.87
C ILE A 85 4.03 -17.59 0.13
N HIS A 86 4.91 -18.20 -0.67
CA HIS A 86 5.91 -17.46 -1.45
C HIS A 86 5.26 -16.55 -2.49
N HIS A 87 4.28 -17.04 -3.27
CA HIS A 87 3.59 -16.22 -4.26
C HIS A 87 2.83 -15.05 -3.64
N LEU A 88 2.13 -15.29 -2.52
CA LEU A 88 1.42 -14.22 -1.81
C LEU A 88 2.38 -13.17 -1.28
N SER A 89 3.51 -13.61 -0.73
CA SER A 89 4.59 -12.74 -0.27
C SER A 89 5.14 -11.86 -1.39
N ALA A 90 5.39 -12.45 -2.57
CA ALA A 90 5.92 -11.75 -3.73
C ALA A 90 4.91 -10.76 -4.33
N GLU A 91 3.64 -11.15 -4.48
CA GLU A 91 2.57 -10.28 -4.99
C GLU A 91 2.32 -9.10 -4.05
N TRP A 92 2.31 -9.37 -2.75
CA TRP A 92 2.17 -8.35 -1.72
C TRP A 92 3.31 -7.34 -1.80
N HIS A 93 4.55 -7.81 -1.72
CA HIS A 93 5.75 -6.97 -1.81
C HIS A 93 5.74 -6.08 -3.05
N THR A 94 5.46 -6.69 -4.21
CA THR A 94 5.45 -6.00 -5.51
C THR A 94 4.36 -4.95 -5.57
N THR A 95 3.16 -5.27 -5.09
CA THR A 95 2.03 -4.34 -5.09
C THR A 95 2.28 -3.17 -4.14
N SER A 96 2.85 -3.42 -2.95
CA SER A 96 3.29 -2.39 -2.01
C SER A 96 4.27 -1.41 -2.64
N ILE A 97 5.37 -1.91 -3.21
CA ILE A 97 6.41 -1.07 -3.79
C ILE A 97 5.85 -0.23 -4.94
N ARG A 98 5.01 -0.82 -5.80
CA ARG A 98 4.37 -0.11 -6.91
C ARG A 98 3.46 1.00 -6.42
N LEU A 99 2.62 0.72 -5.41
CA LEU A 99 1.73 1.71 -4.82
C LEU A 99 2.52 2.86 -4.19
N THR A 100 3.55 2.54 -3.41
CA THR A 100 4.42 3.53 -2.75
C THR A 100 5.16 4.39 -3.75
N GLY A 101 5.76 3.79 -4.78
CA GLY A 101 6.42 4.52 -5.85
C GLY A 101 5.45 5.46 -6.57
N ARG A 102 4.20 5.01 -6.79
CA ARG A 102 3.15 5.83 -7.40
C ARG A 102 2.74 7.00 -6.49
N ILE A 103 2.43 6.75 -5.22
CA ILE A 103 2.05 7.77 -4.24
C ILE A 103 3.17 8.81 -4.10
N TRP A 104 4.40 8.35 -3.89
CA TRP A 104 5.55 9.20 -3.68
C TRP A 104 5.89 10.02 -4.92
N GLY A 105 5.90 9.39 -6.10
CA GLY A 105 6.12 10.08 -7.37
C GLY A 105 5.06 11.15 -7.65
N ASN A 106 3.79 10.90 -7.32
CA ASN A 106 2.75 11.92 -7.40
C ASN A 106 2.97 13.04 -6.38
N TRP A 107 3.31 12.68 -5.14
CA TRP A 107 3.55 13.66 -4.08
C TRP A 107 4.70 14.61 -4.42
N GLN A 108 5.80 14.08 -4.98
CA GLN A 108 6.94 14.86 -5.45
C GLN A 108 6.53 15.82 -6.58
N LYS A 109 5.78 15.32 -7.59
CA LYS A 109 5.30 16.14 -8.71
C LYS A 109 4.40 17.29 -8.25
N GLU A 110 3.40 17.00 -7.42
CA GLU A 110 2.48 18.02 -6.91
C GLU A 110 3.20 19.04 -6.00
N THR A 111 4.18 18.58 -5.21
CA THR A 111 5.01 19.46 -4.39
C THR A 111 5.85 20.40 -5.27
N ALA A 112 6.49 19.89 -6.32
CA ALA A 112 7.29 20.69 -7.24
C ALA A 112 6.45 21.78 -7.93
N VAL A 113 5.25 21.45 -8.41
CA VAL A 113 4.32 22.42 -9.01
C VAL A 113 3.95 23.53 -8.02
N LYS A 114 3.67 23.19 -6.76
CA LYS A 114 3.31 24.18 -5.74
C LYS A 114 4.47 25.11 -5.37
N LEU A 115 5.70 24.61 -5.42
CA LEU A 115 6.90 25.43 -5.21
C LEU A 115 7.11 26.40 -6.38
N ASP A 116 6.98 25.95 -7.62
CA ASP A 116 7.09 26.81 -8.80
C ASP A 116 6.04 27.94 -8.81
N VAL A 117 4.78 27.61 -8.53
CA VAL A 117 3.69 28.60 -8.43
C VAL A 117 3.94 29.63 -7.33
N ARG A 118 4.52 29.23 -6.18
CA ARG A 118 4.90 30.18 -5.12
C ARG A 118 6.05 31.08 -5.52
N GLY A 119 7.06 30.52 -6.23
CA GLY A 119 8.18 31.29 -6.75
C GLY A 119 7.72 32.40 -7.70
N ARG A 120 6.80 32.09 -8.63
CA ARG A 120 6.25 33.08 -9.57
C ARG A 120 5.36 34.15 -8.96
N ARG A 121 4.80 33.92 -7.77
CA ARG A 121 3.96 34.92 -7.05
C ARG A 121 4.76 35.84 -6.14
N SER A 122 6.04 35.53 -5.91
CA SER A 122 6.90 36.23 -4.96
C SER A 122 7.94 37.13 -5.64
N GLY A 123 7.99 37.15 -6.97
CA GLY A 123 8.78 38.08 -7.80
C GLY A 123 7.86 38.89 -8.69
#